data_AF-A0A9X7NJ54-F1
#
_entry.id   AF-A0A9X7NJ54-F1
#
_cell.length_a   1.000
_cell.length_b   1.000
_cell.length_c   1.000
_cell.angle_alpha   90.00
_cell.angle_beta   90.00
_cell.angle_gamma   90.00
#
_symmetry.space_group_name_H-M   'P 1'
#
loop_
_entity.id
_entity.type
_entity.pdbx_description
1 polymer ?
#
loop_
_entity_poly.entity_id
_entity_poly.type
_entity_poly.pdbx_seq_one_letter_code
_entity_poly.pdbx_strand_id
1 'polypeptide(L)'
;MAECTKVSSRLQKLVRRSGKSERSLFQATAVFLLGAVSAQAQTNLTAEEQARLAAADSGQAPTATAIELPFEEPFDGKDLAGHWQLLNADKDSFVVENGILLALTSGGKNSLRNADTSNIFELQGVPPEGDFDLDIKGKLDPKTGYDEVWLGLRESPDNFIAAHLYVLTKGCGPALFLRTVANQPVMPEGEPVLTAANHSLFDGPIIKSVCDKAGRPLGDQILSNLFAEGFELTLSRRGLRYRTSLTLTVPDRGAQKPAGLETVHTNWIARMAPFGKPVFLLGQGSRAGSGETLAEFDHFSIRRPQQ
;
A
#
# COMPACT_ATOMS: atom_id res chain seq x y z
N MET A 1 3.81 -49.44 63.27
CA MET A 1 2.86 -48.43 63.78
C MET A 1 2.38 -47.68 62.53
N ALA A 2 1.29 -48.17 61.95
CA ALA A 2 -0.08 -47.64 62.09
C ALA A 2 -0.34 -46.62 60.95
N GLU A 3 -0.80 -47.10 59.78
CA GLU A 3 -2.21 -47.29 59.39
C GLU A 3 -2.88 -45.98 58.94
N CYS A 4 -3.25 -45.86 57.65
CA CYS A 4 -4.57 -46.19 57.07
C CYS A 4 -5.70 -45.27 57.57
N THR A 5 -6.56 -44.70 56.73
CA THR A 5 -7.73 -45.38 56.10
C THR A 5 -8.37 -44.37 55.12
N LYS A 6 -8.28 -44.52 53.78
CA LYS A 6 -9.12 -45.31 52.82
C LYS A 6 -10.37 -44.58 52.24
N VAL A 7 -10.47 -44.67 50.89
CA VAL A 7 -11.63 -45.19 50.07
C VAL A 7 -12.93 -44.35 50.05
N SER A 8 -13.54 -44.02 48.90
CA SER A 8 -14.28 -44.93 47.98
C SER A 8 -14.55 -44.21 46.62
N SER A 9 -14.32 -44.78 45.43
CA SER A 9 -15.10 -45.81 44.68
C SER A 9 -16.54 -45.33 44.32
N ARG A 10 -17.17 -45.48 43.13
CA ARG A 10 -17.32 -46.52 42.07
C ARG A 10 -17.88 -45.84 40.76
N LEU A 11 -18.01 -46.41 39.55
CA LEU A 11 -17.58 -47.68 38.91
C LEU A 11 -17.56 -47.57 37.35
N GLN A 12 -16.50 -48.13 36.75
CA GLN A 12 -16.36 -48.78 35.44
C GLN A 12 -17.61 -49.21 34.62
N LYS A 13 -17.50 -49.12 33.28
CA LYS A 13 -17.69 -50.17 32.22
C LYS A 13 -17.70 -49.47 30.84
N LEU A 14 -16.89 -49.76 29.80
CA LEU A 14 -16.23 -50.97 29.30
C LEU A 14 -17.20 -51.99 28.68
N VAL A 15 -17.24 -52.06 27.33
CA VAL A 15 -17.11 -53.27 26.47
C VAL A 15 -17.52 -52.99 25.00
N ARG A 16 -16.69 -53.51 24.09
CA ARG A 16 -16.85 -53.61 22.62
C ARG A 16 -18.24 -54.07 22.15
N ARG A 17 -18.63 -53.65 20.93
CA ARG A 17 -19.26 -54.58 19.97
C ARG A 17 -18.90 -54.27 18.52
N SER A 18 -18.56 -55.34 17.79
CA SER A 18 -18.42 -55.40 16.33
C SER A 18 -19.80 -55.42 15.67
N GLY A 19 -19.95 -54.80 14.51
CA GLY A 19 -21.18 -54.84 13.70
C GLY A 19 -20.93 -54.33 12.27
N LYS A 20 -21.09 -55.21 11.28
CA LYS A 20 -20.95 -54.92 9.85
C LYS A 20 -22.10 -54.04 9.33
N SER A 21 -21.84 -53.38 8.20
CA SER A 21 -22.79 -53.10 7.11
C SER A 21 -23.95 -52.13 7.39
N GLU A 22 -23.98 -51.01 6.67
CA GLU A 22 -24.83 -50.90 5.47
C GLU A 22 -24.45 -49.69 4.60
N ARG A 23 -24.78 -49.77 3.31
CA ARG A 23 -24.66 -48.65 2.37
C ARG A 23 -25.84 -47.70 2.60
N SER A 24 -25.57 -46.41 2.75
CA SER A 24 -26.58 -45.37 2.47
C SER A 24 -25.96 -44.28 1.62
N LEU A 25 -26.55 -44.02 0.45
CA LEU A 25 -26.26 -42.82 -0.32
C LEU A 25 -26.78 -41.62 0.48
N PHE A 26 -25.91 -40.67 0.80
CA PHE A 26 -26.37 -39.31 1.09
C PHE A 26 -26.17 -38.46 -0.16
N GLN A 27 -27.29 -38.17 -0.81
CA GLN A 27 -27.34 -37.28 -1.97
C GLN A 27 -26.95 -35.86 -1.53
N ALA A 28 -26.12 -35.18 -2.32
CA ALA A 28 -25.86 -33.76 -2.14
C ALA A 28 -27.11 -32.97 -2.52
N THR A 29 -27.85 -32.47 -1.54
CA THR A 29 -28.98 -31.55 -1.77
C THR A 29 -28.43 -30.13 -1.91
N ALA A 30 -28.18 -29.70 -3.15
CA ALA A 30 -27.88 -28.29 -3.42
C ALA A 30 -29.15 -27.45 -3.18
N VAL A 31 -29.16 -26.67 -2.10
CA VAL A 31 -30.25 -25.73 -1.81
C VAL A 31 -30.06 -24.49 -2.69
N PHE A 32 -30.66 -24.53 -3.89
CA PHE A 32 -30.88 -23.32 -4.68
C PHE A 32 -31.93 -22.46 -3.99
N LEU A 33 -31.49 -21.46 -3.21
CA LEU A 33 -32.33 -20.37 -2.76
C LEU A 33 -32.61 -19.42 -3.92
N LEU A 34 -33.56 -19.81 -4.77
CA LEU A 34 -34.24 -18.90 -5.70
C LEU A 34 -35.08 -17.92 -4.88
N GLY A 35 -34.45 -16.81 -4.48
CA GLY A 35 -35.12 -15.66 -3.91
C GLY A 35 -36.01 -15.02 -4.97
N ALA A 36 -37.28 -15.41 -5.00
CA ALA A 36 -38.30 -14.74 -5.81
C ALA A 36 -38.55 -13.33 -5.27
N VAL A 37 -37.75 -12.36 -5.72
CA VAL A 37 -37.98 -10.94 -5.46
C VAL A 37 -39.34 -10.58 -6.08
N SER A 38 -40.26 -10.11 -5.24
CA SER A 38 -41.62 -9.80 -5.65
C SER A 38 -41.63 -8.77 -6.78
N ALA A 39 -42.35 -9.07 -7.87
CA ALA A 39 -42.40 -8.27 -9.11
C ALA A 39 -43.04 -6.86 -8.98
N GLN A 40 -43.18 -6.36 -7.75
CA GLN A 40 -43.80 -5.07 -7.41
C GLN A 40 -42.76 -4.02 -6.93
N ALA A 41 -41.47 -4.37 -6.86
CA ALA A 41 -40.41 -3.45 -6.45
C ALA A 41 -39.65 -2.77 -7.62
N GLN A 42 -39.87 -3.20 -8.87
CA GLN A 42 -39.06 -2.76 -10.03
C GLN A 42 -39.54 -1.48 -10.72
N THR A 43 -40.65 -0.87 -10.29
CA THR A 43 -41.32 0.24 -11.00
C THR A 43 -40.71 1.63 -10.78
N ASN A 44 -39.75 1.80 -9.87
CA ASN A 44 -39.12 3.09 -9.53
C ASN A 44 -37.58 3.08 -9.60
N LEU A 45 -36.99 2.17 -10.37
CA LEU A 45 -35.54 2.19 -10.61
C LEU A 45 -35.20 3.26 -11.65
N THR A 46 -34.15 4.04 -11.41
CA THR A 46 -33.61 4.96 -12.42
C THR A 46 -33.09 4.17 -13.62
N ALA A 47 -33.02 4.81 -14.81
CA ALA A 47 -32.42 4.17 -15.98
C ALA A 47 -30.95 3.74 -15.73
N GLU A 48 -30.26 4.46 -14.85
CA GLU A 48 -28.91 4.16 -14.41
C GLU A 48 -28.86 2.94 -13.46
N GLU A 49 -29.77 2.82 -12.50
CA GLU A 49 -29.95 1.59 -11.70
C GLU A 49 -30.23 0.37 -12.58
N GLN A 50 -31.13 0.51 -13.56
CA GLN A 50 -31.49 -0.57 -14.49
C GLN A 50 -30.29 -0.97 -15.36
N ALA A 51 -29.50 0.01 -15.83
CA ALA A 51 -28.26 -0.26 -16.57
C ALA A 51 -27.21 -0.98 -15.71
N ARG A 52 -27.02 -0.59 -14.43
CA ARG A 52 -26.10 -1.29 -13.52
C ARG A 52 -26.53 -2.74 -13.25
N LEU A 53 -27.83 -2.98 -13.03
CA LEU A 53 -28.36 -4.32 -12.80
C LEU A 53 -28.22 -5.20 -14.06
N ALA A 54 -28.54 -4.67 -15.25
CA ALA A 54 -28.35 -5.37 -16.51
C ALA A 54 -26.87 -5.69 -16.81
N ALA A 55 -25.93 -4.82 -16.43
CA ALA A 55 -24.50 -5.06 -16.55
C ALA A 55 -23.97 -6.10 -15.55
N ALA A 56 -24.58 -6.20 -14.36
CA ALA A 56 -24.28 -7.25 -13.39
C ALA A 56 -24.79 -8.62 -13.88
N ASP A 57 -26.03 -8.68 -14.40
CA ASP A 57 -26.65 -9.92 -14.90
C ASP A 57 -26.01 -10.44 -16.20
N SER A 58 -25.43 -9.56 -17.03
CA SER A 58 -24.72 -9.97 -18.26
C SER A 58 -23.29 -10.48 -18.01
N GLY A 59 -22.79 -10.41 -16.77
CA GLY A 59 -21.40 -10.68 -16.44
C GLY A 59 -20.41 -9.67 -17.04
N GLN A 60 -20.92 -8.60 -17.65
CA GLN A 60 -20.12 -7.61 -18.38
C GLN A 60 -19.72 -6.48 -17.43
N ALA A 61 -18.90 -6.86 -16.44
CA ALA A 61 -18.11 -5.87 -15.70
C ALA A 61 -17.34 -5.01 -16.72
N PRO A 62 -17.36 -3.66 -16.59
CA PRO A 62 -16.63 -2.81 -17.51
C PRO A 62 -15.16 -3.23 -17.50
N THR A 63 -14.67 -3.75 -18.62
CA THR A 63 -13.27 -4.14 -18.78
C THR A 63 -12.42 -2.91 -18.59
N ALA A 64 -11.80 -2.79 -17.41
CA ALA A 64 -10.96 -1.67 -17.07
C ALA A 64 -9.82 -1.58 -18.09
N THR A 65 -9.70 -0.43 -18.75
CA THR A 65 -8.71 -0.21 -19.79
C THR A 65 -7.31 -0.41 -19.22
N ALA A 66 -6.49 -1.22 -19.89
CA ALA A 66 -5.09 -1.35 -19.51
C ALA A 66 -4.33 -0.07 -19.86
N ILE A 67 -3.43 0.35 -18.97
CA ILE A 67 -2.58 1.52 -19.19
C ILE A 67 -1.55 1.21 -20.28
N GLU A 68 -1.49 2.05 -21.31
CA GLU A 68 -0.48 1.95 -22.38
C GLU A 68 0.93 2.24 -21.85
N LEU A 69 1.95 1.60 -22.43
CA LEU A 69 3.34 1.74 -22.01
C LEU A 69 4.24 2.29 -23.14
N PRO A 70 5.21 3.18 -22.81
CA PRO A 70 5.42 3.79 -21.50
C PRO A 70 4.32 4.80 -21.15
N PHE A 71 3.94 4.85 -19.87
CA PHE A 71 3.09 5.91 -19.34
C PHE A 71 3.98 6.93 -18.65
N GLU A 72 3.80 8.21 -18.98
CA GLU A 72 4.58 9.34 -18.48
C GLU A 72 3.61 10.46 -18.08
N GLU A 73 3.77 11.00 -16.88
CA GLU A 73 3.02 12.14 -16.36
C GLU A 73 4.04 13.16 -15.81
N PRO A 74 4.37 14.21 -16.58
CA PRO A 74 5.31 15.27 -16.18
C PRO A 74 4.63 16.44 -15.45
N PHE A 75 3.31 16.41 -15.24
CA PHE A 75 2.57 17.49 -14.58
C PHE A 75 2.70 18.88 -15.24
N ASP A 76 3.04 18.94 -16.55
CA ASP A 76 3.18 20.17 -17.37
C ASP A 76 1.86 20.96 -17.59
N GLY A 77 0.74 20.45 -17.06
CA GLY A 77 -0.57 21.07 -17.16
C GLY A 77 -0.78 22.29 -16.25
N LYS A 78 -2.00 22.83 -16.29
CA LYS A 78 -2.53 23.79 -15.29
C LYS A 78 -3.46 23.12 -14.27
N ASP A 79 -3.80 21.87 -14.53
CA ASP A 79 -4.75 21.06 -13.81
C ASP A 79 -4.23 19.62 -13.83
N LEU A 80 -4.65 18.81 -12.87
CA LEU A 80 -4.42 17.37 -12.89
C LEU A 80 -5.11 16.76 -14.13
N ALA A 81 -4.35 16.02 -14.93
CA ALA A 81 -4.83 15.49 -16.21
C ALA A 81 -6.01 14.52 -16.06
N GLY A 82 -6.90 14.48 -17.06
CA GLY A 82 -8.20 13.79 -16.99
C GLY A 82 -8.16 12.27 -16.85
N HIS A 83 -6.99 11.64 -16.97
CA HIS A 83 -6.77 10.23 -16.65
C HIS A 83 -6.57 9.97 -15.16
N TRP A 84 -6.43 10.99 -14.31
CA TRP A 84 -6.42 10.81 -12.86
C TRP A 84 -7.83 10.85 -12.27
N GLN A 85 -8.02 10.10 -11.19
CA GLN A 85 -9.18 10.16 -10.30
C GLN A 85 -8.66 10.55 -8.90
N LEU A 86 -9.18 11.65 -8.36
CA LEU A 86 -8.81 12.12 -7.02
C LEU A 86 -9.81 11.58 -6.00
N LEU A 87 -9.38 10.65 -5.15
CA LEU A 87 -10.22 10.13 -4.07
C LEU A 87 -10.20 11.10 -2.88
N ASN A 88 -11.37 11.37 -2.30
CA ASN A 88 -11.57 12.34 -1.22
C ASN A 88 -10.91 13.70 -1.56
N ALA A 89 -11.37 14.29 -2.66
CA ALA A 89 -10.78 15.49 -3.24
C ALA A 89 -10.82 16.70 -2.29
N ASP A 90 -9.65 17.19 -1.93
CA ASP A 90 -9.41 18.46 -1.26
C ASP A 90 -8.53 19.32 -2.18
N LYS A 91 -9.18 20.18 -2.96
CA LYS A 91 -8.52 21.00 -4.00
C LYS A 91 -7.68 22.15 -3.45
N ASP A 92 -7.79 22.47 -2.16
CA ASP A 92 -6.98 23.51 -1.53
C ASP A 92 -5.64 22.95 -1.02
N SER A 93 -5.52 21.62 -0.93
CA SER A 93 -4.32 20.90 -0.47
C SER A 93 -3.39 20.39 -1.60
N PHE A 94 -3.62 20.79 -2.86
CA PHE A 94 -2.64 20.59 -3.95
C PHE A 94 -2.83 21.59 -5.10
N VAL A 95 -1.78 21.78 -5.91
CA VAL A 95 -1.83 22.55 -7.16
C VAL A 95 -0.91 21.90 -8.20
N VAL A 96 -1.27 22.02 -9.49
CA VAL A 96 -0.44 21.60 -10.62
C VAL A 96 -0.01 22.86 -11.38
N GLU A 97 1.29 23.18 -11.33
CA GLU A 97 1.85 24.34 -12.01
C GLU A 97 3.34 24.13 -12.33
N ASN A 98 3.81 24.69 -13.45
CA ASN A 98 5.24 24.72 -13.81
C ASN A 98 5.94 23.34 -13.91
N GLY A 99 5.22 22.28 -14.32
CA GLY A 99 5.77 20.92 -14.42
C GLY A 99 5.89 20.21 -13.06
N ILE A 100 5.11 20.65 -12.07
CA ILE A 100 5.13 20.12 -10.70
C ILE A 100 3.71 20.01 -10.18
N LEU A 101 3.40 18.88 -9.53
CA LEU A 101 2.29 18.77 -8.59
C LEU A 101 2.82 19.06 -7.18
N LEU A 102 2.48 20.24 -6.65
CA LEU A 102 2.76 20.60 -5.26
C LEU A 102 1.60 20.10 -4.39
N ALA A 103 1.90 19.26 -3.41
CA ALA A 103 0.94 18.70 -2.47
C ALA A 103 1.24 19.12 -1.02
N LEU A 104 0.17 19.29 -0.24
CA LEU A 104 0.19 19.61 1.19
C LEU A 104 -0.67 18.62 1.96
N THR A 105 -0.32 18.37 3.22
CA THR A 105 -1.10 17.52 4.13
C THR A 105 -0.85 17.90 5.59
N SER A 106 -1.85 17.73 6.45
CA SER A 106 -1.74 18.00 7.90
C SER A 106 -2.66 17.07 8.70
N GLY A 107 -2.53 17.09 10.03
CA GLY A 107 -3.43 16.35 10.94
C GLY A 107 -3.10 14.86 11.12
N GLY A 108 -2.06 14.34 10.47
CA GLY A 108 -1.47 13.04 10.75
C GLY A 108 -2.34 11.80 10.46
N LYS A 109 -3.29 11.88 9.53
CA LYS A 109 -4.20 10.76 9.19
C LYS A 109 -4.11 10.28 7.74
N ASN A 110 -3.37 10.97 6.89
CA ASN A 110 -3.31 10.67 5.46
C ASN A 110 -2.34 9.51 5.20
N SER A 111 -2.90 8.35 4.83
CA SER A 111 -2.17 7.13 4.47
C SER A 111 -3.07 6.20 3.64
N LEU A 112 -2.51 5.28 2.85
CA LEU A 112 -3.33 4.35 2.06
C LEU A 112 -4.23 3.43 2.89
N ARG A 113 -3.97 3.29 4.20
CA ARG A 113 -4.75 2.48 5.17
C ARG A 113 -5.99 3.18 5.72
N ASN A 114 -6.14 4.48 5.50
CA ASN A 114 -7.29 5.24 5.99
C ASN A 114 -8.26 5.50 4.83
N ALA A 115 -9.55 5.20 5.03
CA ALA A 115 -10.61 5.43 4.07
C ALA A 115 -10.87 6.93 3.84
N ASP A 116 -10.65 7.75 4.87
CA ASP A 116 -10.91 9.20 4.87
C ASP A 116 -9.68 10.02 4.43
N THR A 117 -8.63 9.37 3.91
CA THR A 117 -7.42 10.06 3.43
C THR A 117 -7.75 10.96 2.25
N SER A 118 -7.46 12.26 2.37
CA SER A 118 -7.61 13.23 1.28
C SER A 118 -6.59 12.99 0.17
N ASN A 119 -6.95 13.33 -1.07
CA ASN A 119 -6.04 13.42 -2.21
C ASN A 119 -5.19 12.15 -2.47
N ILE A 120 -5.85 10.99 -2.54
CA ILE A 120 -5.21 9.82 -3.20
C ILE A 120 -5.33 10.04 -4.71
N PHE A 121 -4.20 10.19 -5.39
CA PHE A 121 -4.11 10.35 -6.84
C PHE A 121 -4.13 8.95 -7.47
N GLU A 122 -5.29 8.50 -7.93
CA GLU A 122 -5.51 7.18 -8.52
C GLU A 122 -5.56 7.28 -10.04
N LEU A 123 -4.69 6.53 -10.75
CA LEU A 123 -4.68 6.53 -12.21
C LEU A 123 -5.86 5.70 -12.72
N GLN A 124 -6.61 6.24 -13.67
CA GLN A 124 -7.70 5.52 -14.33
C GLN A 124 -7.12 4.46 -15.27
N GLY A 125 -7.57 3.22 -15.09
CA GLY A 125 -7.08 2.05 -15.81
C GLY A 125 -6.31 1.09 -14.92
N VAL A 126 -6.08 -0.12 -15.42
CA VAL A 126 -5.34 -1.17 -14.70
C VAL A 126 -3.88 -1.21 -15.15
N PRO A 127 -2.94 -1.60 -14.27
CA PRO A 127 -1.56 -1.81 -14.66
C PRO A 127 -1.45 -2.85 -15.77
N PRO A 128 -0.47 -2.71 -16.67
CA PRO A 128 -0.25 -3.65 -17.77
C PRO A 128 0.09 -5.05 -17.28
N GLU A 129 -0.21 -6.06 -18.09
CA GLU A 129 0.13 -7.45 -17.79
C GLU A 129 1.64 -7.67 -17.72
N GLY A 130 2.06 -8.58 -16.84
CA GLY A 130 3.47 -8.94 -16.64
C GLY A 130 4.26 -7.95 -15.79
N ASP A 131 5.54 -7.81 -16.12
CA ASP A 131 6.51 -7.04 -15.34
C ASP A 131 6.50 -5.56 -15.72
N PHE A 132 6.60 -4.71 -14.72
CA PHE A 132 6.70 -3.26 -14.85
C PHE A 132 7.42 -2.65 -13.63
N ASP A 133 7.84 -1.42 -13.79
CA ASP A 133 8.24 -0.52 -12.71
C ASP A 133 7.26 0.68 -12.69
N LEU A 134 6.80 1.02 -11.49
CA LEU A 134 6.07 2.25 -11.17
C LEU A 134 7.07 3.21 -10.52
N ASP A 135 7.16 4.45 -10.99
CA ASP A 135 8.11 5.43 -10.45
C ASP A 135 7.40 6.76 -10.13
N ILE A 136 7.79 7.38 -9.02
CA ILE A 136 7.46 8.79 -8.72
C ILE A 136 8.76 9.52 -8.37
N LYS A 137 8.95 10.69 -8.97
CA LYS A 137 10.02 11.63 -8.66
C LYS A 137 9.46 12.86 -8.00
N GLY A 138 10.26 13.43 -7.12
CA GLY A 138 9.87 14.64 -6.41
C GLY A 138 10.83 15.03 -5.31
N LYS A 139 10.40 15.99 -4.52
CA LYS A 139 11.08 16.49 -3.33
C LYS A 139 10.14 16.40 -2.14
N LEU A 140 10.68 16.12 -0.97
CA LEU A 140 9.95 16.09 0.29
C LEU A 140 10.58 17.10 1.24
N ASP A 141 9.77 17.93 1.90
CA ASP A 141 10.19 18.76 3.03
C ASP A 141 9.85 18.03 4.35
N PRO A 142 10.82 17.33 4.99
CA PRO A 142 10.57 16.46 6.13
C PRO A 142 10.45 17.22 7.46
N LYS A 143 9.65 18.29 7.48
CA LYS A 143 9.58 19.26 8.60
C LYS A 143 8.82 18.75 9.83
N THR A 144 7.96 17.74 9.72
CA THR A 144 7.23 17.18 10.88
C THR A 144 7.97 16.03 11.56
N GLY A 145 8.87 15.37 10.82
CA GLY A 145 9.53 14.15 11.26
C GLY A 145 8.59 12.93 11.30
N TYR A 146 7.43 13.03 10.63
CA TYR A 146 6.44 11.96 10.42
C TYR A 146 5.85 12.04 8.99
N ASP A 147 6.64 12.57 8.07
CA ASP A 147 6.29 12.87 6.68
C ASP A 147 6.35 11.58 5.84
N GLU A 148 5.34 11.31 5.01
CA GLU A 148 5.23 10.05 4.25
C GLU A 148 4.99 10.27 2.76
N VAL A 149 5.60 9.47 1.89
CA VAL A 149 5.27 9.37 0.46
C VAL A 149 4.91 7.92 0.14
N TRP A 150 3.74 7.75 -0.46
CA TRP A 150 3.20 6.45 -0.87
C TRP A 150 3.10 6.38 -2.39
N LEU A 151 3.55 5.27 -2.98
CA LEU A 151 3.39 4.92 -4.39
C LEU A 151 3.02 3.44 -4.49
N GLY A 152 1.97 3.07 -5.22
CA GLY A 152 1.63 1.65 -5.31
C GLY A 152 0.44 1.28 -6.17
N LEU A 153 -0.14 0.12 -5.85
CA LEU A 153 -1.39 -0.39 -6.40
C LEU A 153 -2.44 -0.49 -5.28
N ARG A 154 -3.67 -0.07 -5.55
CA ARG A 154 -4.75 -0.06 -4.55
C ARG A 154 -6.09 -0.46 -5.16
N GLU A 155 -6.90 -1.13 -4.35
CA GLU A 155 -8.34 -1.32 -4.57
C GLU A 155 -9.14 -0.69 -3.42
N SER A 156 -8.64 -0.84 -2.19
CA SER A 156 -9.28 -0.32 -0.97
C SER A 156 -8.22 -0.05 0.10
N PRO A 157 -8.58 0.55 1.25
CA PRO A 157 -7.67 0.68 2.40
C PRO A 157 -7.17 -0.67 2.94
N ASP A 158 -7.96 -1.72 2.74
CA ASP A 158 -7.68 -3.08 3.19
C ASP A 158 -6.96 -3.93 2.13
N ASN A 159 -6.93 -3.46 0.87
CA ASN A 159 -6.27 -4.13 -0.24
C ASN A 159 -5.38 -3.19 -1.07
N PHE A 160 -4.09 -3.15 -0.74
CA PHE A 160 -3.07 -2.39 -1.47
C PHE A 160 -1.67 -3.04 -1.38
N ILE A 161 -0.76 -2.60 -2.25
CA ILE A 161 0.69 -2.82 -2.12
C ILE A 161 1.42 -1.56 -2.56
N ALA A 162 2.34 -1.08 -1.72
CA ALA A 162 2.98 0.20 -1.94
C ALA A 162 4.46 0.18 -1.57
N ALA A 163 5.23 0.94 -2.35
CA ALA A 163 6.41 1.62 -1.89
C ALA A 163 6.00 2.72 -0.91
N HIS A 164 6.70 2.78 0.22
CA HIS A 164 6.46 3.76 1.26
C HIS A 164 7.79 4.29 1.78
N LEU A 165 8.09 5.53 1.39
CA LEU A 165 9.16 6.36 1.94
C LEU A 165 8.58 7.14 3.11
N TYR A 166 9.25 7.13 4.27
CA TYR A 166 8.75 7.89 5.41
C TYR A 166 9.85 8.34 6.35
N VAL A 167 9.60 9.47 7.01
CA VAL A 167 10.40 9.96 8.13
C VAL A 167 9.73 9.51 9.43
N LEU A 168 10.55 9.12 10.40
CA LEU A 168 10.08 8.80 11.75
C LEU A 168 11.05 9.38 12.78
N THR A 169 10.55 10.31 13.59
CA THR A 169 11.30 10.85 14.72
C THR A 169 11.52 9.80 15.81
N LYS A 170 12.79 9.56 16.11
CA LYS A 170 13.26 8.78 17.26
C LYS A 170 13.85 9.71 18.33
N GLY A 171 14.27 9.14 19.45
CA GLY A 171 14.90 9.88 20.55
C GLY A 171 16.18 10.67 20.19
N CYS A 172 16.82 10.36 19.05
CA CYS A 172 17.97 11.10 18.52
C CYS A 172 17.65 11.92 17.24
N GLY A 173 16.37 12.26 17.03
CA GLY A 173 15.89 13.07 15.90
C GLY A 173 15.23 12.27 14.78
N PRO A 174 14.90 12.92 13.65
CA PRO A 174 14.28 12.29 12.49
C PRO A 174 15.19 11.26 11.83
N ALA A 175 14.60 10.18 11.33
CA ALA A 175 15.28 9.12 10.60
C ALA A 175 14.46 8.68 9.38
N LEU A 176 15.14 8.39 8.26
CA LEU A 176 14.52 8.00 7.00
C LEU A 176 14.34 6.48 6.89
N PHE A 177 13.18 6.06 6.39
CA PHE A 177 12.77 4.67 6.25
C PHE A 177 12.24 4.39 4.85
N LEU A 178 12.50 3.17 4.40
CA LEU A 178 11.94 2.61 3.19
C LEU A 178 11.24 1.30 3.52
N ARG A 179 10.02 1.09 3.00
CA ARG A 179 9.39 -0.23 3.01
C ARG A 179 8.61 -0.51 1.74
N THR A 180 8.57 -1.79 1.38
CA THR A 180 7.42 -2.33 0.64
C THR A 180 6.41 -2.79 1.68
N VAL A 181 5.15 -2.42 1.51
CA VAL A 181 4.07 -2.77 2.43
C VAL A 181 2.85 -3.23 1.63
N ALA A 182 2.30 -4.39 1.98
CA ALA A 182 1.10 -4.96 1.41
C ALA A 182 0.05 -5.13 2.52
N ASN A 183 -1.18 -4.73 2.25
CA ASN A 183 -2.37 -5.07 3.04
C ASN A 183 -3.28 -5.89 2.14
N GLN A 184 -3.79 -7.03 2.61
CA GLN A 184 -4.63 -7.91 1.79
C GLN A 184 -5.67 -8.68 2.62
N PRO A 185 -6.94 -8.76 2.18
CA PRO A 185 -7.88 -9.71 2.74
C PRO A 185 -7.44 -11.13 2.40
N VAL A 186 -7.30 -11.99 3.41
CA VAL A 186 -6.97 -13.42 3.23
C VAL A 186 -8.23 -14.29 3.34
N MET A 187 -9.28 -13.78 3.98
CA MET A 187 -10.59 -14.40 4.14
C MET A 187 -11.68 -13.36 3.82
N PRO A 188 -12.87 -13.76 3.32
CA PRO A 188 -13.93 -12.81 2.94
C PRO A 188 -14.45 -11.91 4.08
N GLU A 189 -14.42 -12.41 5.32
CA GLU A 189 -14.93 -11.73 6.53
C GLU A 189 -13.81 -11.54 7.58
N GLY A 190 -12.55 -11.45 7.14
CA GLY A 190 -11.38 -11.35 8.03
C GLY A 190 -10.64 -10.01 7.89
N GLU A 191 -10.03 -9.57 9.00
CA GLU A 191 -9.07 -8.46 9.01
C GLU A 191 -7.96 -8.66 7.96
N PRO A 192 -7.54 -7.61 7.24
CA PRO A 192 -6.50 -7.72 6.24
C PRO A 192 -5.12 -7.98 6.88
N VAL A 193 -4.34 -8.83 6.23
CA VAL A 193 -2.99 -9.20 6.69
C VAL A 193 -1.97 -8.22 6.16
N LEU A 194 -1.40 -7.42 7.07
CA LEU A 194 -0.29 -6.52 6.77
C LEU A 194 1.03 -7.29 6.68
N THR A 195 1.70 -7.22 5.54
CA THR A 195 3.05 -7.75 5.30
C THR A 195 3.97 -6.62 4.88
N ALA A 196 5.17 -6.52 5.48
CA ALA A 196 6.10 -5.43 5.16
C ALA A 196 7.57 -5.86 5.20
N ALA A 197 8.35 -5.32 4.26
CA ALA A 197 9.81 -5.44 4.18
C ALA A 197 10.40 -4.07 4.52
N ASN A 198 10.74 -3.86 5.79
CA ASN A 198 11.13 -2.56 6.34
C ASN A 198 12.65 -2.40 6.43
N HIS A 199 13.16 -1.23 6.02
CA HIS A 199 14.56 -0.84 6.16
C HIS A 199 14.66 0.55 6.83
N SER A 200 15.41 0.63 7.93
CA SER A 200 15.92 1.91 8.45
C SER A 200 17.10 2.30 7.57
N LEU A 201 17.01 3.37 6.80
CA LEU A 201 18.15 3.84 5.99
C LEU A 201 19.23 4.44 6.88
N PHE A 202 18.80 5.00 8.01
CA PHE A 202 19.60 5.75 8.97
C PHE A 202 20.09 4.91 10.17
N ASP A 203 19.71 3.63 10.24
CA ASP A 203 20.32 2.61 11.09
C ASP A 203 20.49 1.32 10.27
N GLY A 204 21.21 1.42 9.14
CA GLY A 204 21.25 0.40 8.10
C GLY A 204 22.16 0.76 6.91
N PRO A 205 21.69 0.64 5.66
CA PRO A 205 22.56 0.62 4.47
C PRO A 205 23.26 1.95 4.15
N ILE A 206 22.63 3.10 4.48
CA ILE A 206 23.20 4.41 4.17
C ILE A 206 24.04 4.92 5.34
N ILE A 207 23.46 5.00 6.54
CA ILE A 207 24.12 5.38 7.79
C ILE A 207 24.00 4.22 8.79
N LYS A 208 25.13 3.83 9.40
CA LYS A 208 25.18 2.71 10.36
C LYS A 208 24.32 2.94 11.60
N SER A 209 24.37 4.13 12.19
CA SER A 209 23.37 4.64 13.11
C SER A 209 23.37 6.17 13.12
N VAL A 210 22.19 6.77 13.10
CA VAL A 210 21.98 8.22 13.13
C VAL A 210 22.11 8.82 14.53
N CYS A 211 22.07 8.00 15.59
CA CYS A 211 22.23 8.50 16.95
C CYS A 211 23.70 8.79 17.33
N ASP A 212 24.66 8.35 16.51
CA ASP A 212 26.09 8.59 16.74
C ASP A 212 26.54 9.96 16.22
N LYS A 213 27.61 10.52 16.82
CA LYS A 213 28.17 11.84 16.46
C LYS A 213 28.49 12.03 14.97
N ALA A 214 28.85 10.96 14.27
CA ALA A 214 29.12 10.99 12.83
C ALA A 214 27.84 10.77 11.98
N GLY A 215 26.84 10.08 12.52
CA GLY A 215 25.62 9.72 11.80
C GLY A 215 24.56 10.82 11.81
N ARG A 216 24.40 11.56 12.92
CA ARG A 216 23.41 12.64 13.02
C ARG A 216 23.59 13.71 11.92
N PRO A 217 24.79 14.30 11.70
CA PRO A 217 24.98 15.33 10.68
C PRO A 217 24.74 14.81 9.25
N LEU A 218 25.16 13.56 8.96
CA LEU A 218 24.87 12.92 7.68
C LEU A 218 23.37 12.71 7.48
N GLY A 219 22.64 12.33 8.54
CA GLY A 219 21.19 12.16 8.48
C GLY A 219 20.45 13.47 8.26
N ASP A 220 20.88 14.55 8.93
CA ASP A 220 20.33 15.89 8.72
C ASP A 220 20.60 16.39 7.28
N GLN A 221 21.80 16.17 6.75
CA GLN A 221 22.13 16.55 5.38
C GLN A 221 21.33 15.74 4.35
N ILE A 222 21.14 14.43 4.54
CA ILE A 222 20.30 13.62 3.63
C ILE A 222 18.84 14.09 3.67
N LEU A 223 18.30 14.43 4.85
CA LEU A 223 16.93 14.96 4.96
C LEU A 223 16.80 16.33 4.28
N SER A 224 17.81 17.19 4.37
CA SER A 224 17.87 18.45 3.61
C SER A 224 17.95 18.21 2.09
N ASN A 225 18.68 17.18 1.68
CA ASN A 225 18.83 16.81 0.26
C ASN A 225 17.53 16.26 -0.34
N LEU A 226 16.63 15.65 0.44
CA LEU A 226 15.30 15.25 -0.05
C LEU A 226 14.47 16.45 -0.55
N PHE A 227 14.70 17.65 -0.02
CA PHE A 227 14.06 18.86 -0.52
C PHE A 227 14.89 19.57 -1.61
N ALA A 228 16.21 19.66 -1.42
CA ALA A 228 17.08 20.40 -2.33
C ALA A 228 17.38 19.68 -3.66
N GLU A 229 17.51 18.36 -3.63
CA GLU A 229 17.92 17.52 -4.77
C GLU A 229 16.85 16.49 -5.17
N GLY A 230 15.96 16.14 -4.25
CA GLY A 230 14.83 15.23 -4.49
C GLY A 230 15.14 13.74 -4.30
N PHE A 231 14.21 12.91 -4.77
CA PHE A 231 14.26 11.46 -4.72
C PHE A 231 13.53 10.84 -5.92
N GLU A 232 13.85 9.58 -6.21
CA GLU A 232 13.06 8.70 -7.09
C GLU A 232 12.65 7.47 -6.28
N LEU A 233 11.34 7.26 -6.13
CA LEU A 233 10.75 6.13 -5.40
C LEU A 233 10.09 5.19 -6.41
N THR A 234 10.53 3.93 -6.42
CA THR A 234 10.06 2.91 -7.37
C THR A 234 9.30 1.79 -6.65
N LEU A 235 8.18 1.31 -7.21
CA LEU A 235 7.60 0.00 -6.92
C LEU A 235 7.79 -0.93 -8.13
N SER A 236 8.75 -1.84 -8.04
CA SER A 236 9.03 -2.86 -9.05
C SER A 236 8.12 -4.07 -8.89
N ARG A 237 7.47 -4.52 -9.98
CA ARG A 237 6.79 -5.82 -10.07
C ARG A 237 7.58 -6.79 -10.96
N ARG A 238 7.83 -8.01 -10.47
CA ARG A 238 8.36 -9.14 -11.25
C ARG A 238 7.51 -10.39 -10.98
N GLY A 239 6.67 -10.76 -11.94
CA GLY A 239 5.63 -11.77 -11.82
C GLY A 239 4.60 -11.42 -10.73
N LEU A 240 4.65 -12.17 -9.62
CA LEU A 240 3.83 -11.98 -8.43
C LEU A 240 4.62 -11.38 -7.24
N ARG A 241 5.86 -10.94 -7.47
CA ARG A 241 6.73 -10.35 -6.45
C ARG A 241 6.87 -8.85 -6.67
N TYR A 242 6.94 -8.12 -5.56
CA TYR A 242 7.07 -6.68 -5.51
C TYR A 242 8.23 -6.28 -4.60
N ARG A 243 9.01 -5.27 -4.99
CA ARG A 243 10.00 -4.62 -4.13
C ARG A 243 9.96 -3.11 -4.35
N THR A 244 10.54 -2.38 -3.42
CA THR A 244 10.68 -0.94 -3.47
C THR A 244 12.15 -0.58 -3.69
N SER A 245 12.40 0.46 -4.47
CA SER A 245 13.69 1.15 -4.51
C SER A 245 13.52 2.61 -4.12
N LEU A 246 14.57 3.20 -3.56
CA LEU A 246 14.72 4.64 -3.40
C LEU A 246 16.09 5.04 -3.93
N THR A 247 16.12 5.98 -4.87
CA THR A 247 17.35 6.65 -5.32
C THR A 247 17.36 8.07 -4.77
N LEU A 248 18.47 8.50 -4.17
CA LEU A 248 18.66 9.85 -3.64
C LEU A 248 20.14 10.25 -3.62
N THR A 249 20.45 11.54 -3.52
CA THR A 249 21.84 12.00 -3.31
C THR A 249 22.25 11.78 -1.86
N VAL A 250 23.26 10.93 -1.66
CA VAL A 250 23.91 10.71 -0.37
C VAL A 250 25.21 11.52 -0.30
N PRO A 251 25.48 12.26 0.79
CA PRO A 251 26.74 12.95 1.01
C PRO A 251 27.96 12.01 1.07
N ASP A 252 29.16 12.60 1.04
CA ASP A 252 30.44 11.90 1.25
C ASP A 252 30.48 11.27 2.65
N ARG A 253 30.82 9.98 2.73
CA ARG A 253 30.91 9.19 3.97
C ARG A 253 32.33 8.69 4.26
N GLY A 254 33.33 9.34 3.67
CA GLY A 254 34.74 9.08 3.85
C GLY A 254 35.32 8.05 2.86
N ALA A 255 36.49 7.51 3.22
CA ALA A 255 37.57 7.02 2.35
C ALA A 255 37.27 6.17 1.09
N GLN A 256 36.07 5.60 0.92
CA GLN A 256 35.65 4.84 -0.27
C GLN A 256 34.18 5.05 -0.65
N LYS A 257 33.52 6.09 -0.13
CA LYS A 257 32.10 6.41 -0.35
C LYS A 257 31.92 7.91 -0.64
N PRO A 258 32.33 8.38 -1.83
CA PRO A 258 32.14 9.77 -2.24
C PRO A 258 30.66 10.13 -2.32
N ALA A 259 30.35 11.43 -2.33
CA ALA A 259 29.00 11.91 -2.56
C ALA A 259 28.47 11.49 -3.94
N GLY A 260 27.17 11.17 -4.03
CA GLY A 260 26.52 10.81 -5.28
C GLY A 260 25.14 10.17 -5.08
N LEU A 261 24.52 9.78 -6.20
CA LEU A 261 23.26 9.03 -6.18
C LEU A 261 23.49 7.60 -5.68
N GLU A 262 22.73 7.18 -4.66
CA GLU A 262 22.69 5.79 -4.22
C GLU A 262 21.25 5.25 -4.29
N THR A 263 21.10 4.04 -4.83
CA THR A 263 19.83 3.31 -4.83
C THR A 263 19.82 2.26 -3.72
N VAL A 264 18.81 2.31 -2.84
CA VAL A 264 18.56 1.28 -1.83
C VAL A 264 17.31 0.49 -2.19
N HIS A 265 17.38 -0.84 -2.09
CA HIS A 265 16.24 -1.74 -2.32
C HIS A 265 15.73 -2.38 -1.04
N THR A 266 14.44 -2.68 -1.00
CA THR A 266 13.82 -3.56 -0.01
C THR A 266 13.85 -5.03 -0.45
N ASN A 267 13.58 -5.94 0.49
CA ASN A 267 13.31 -7.34 0.16
C ASN A 267 12.00 -7.52 -0.63
N TRP A 268 11.96 -8.53 -1.51
CA TRP A 268 10.77 -8.90 -2.27
C TRP A 268 9.64 -9.43 -1.38
N ILE A 269 8.41 -8.94 -1.59
CA ILE A 269 7.16 -9.45 -1.02
C ILE A 269 6.32 -10.07 -2.13
N ALA A 270 5.62 -11.18 -1.85
CA ALA A 270 4.71 -11.82 -2.80
C ALA A 270 3.25 -11.37 -2.59
N ARG A 271 2.50 -11.31 -3.70
CA ARG A 271 1.02 -11.19 -3.74
C ARG A 271 0.45 -12.42 -4.45
N MET A 272 -0.79 -12.80 -4.14
CA MET A 272 -1.41 -13.99 -4.76
C MET A 272 -1.99 -13.74 -6.15
N ALA A 273 -2.30 -12.48 -6.50
CA ALA A 273 -2.86 -12.08 -7.78
C ALA A 273 -2.35 -10.68 -8.20
N PRO A 274 -2.34 -10.35 -9.51
CA PRO A 274 -2.37 -8.96 -9.98
C PRO A 274 -3.67 -8.31 -9.51
N PHE A 275 -3.62 -7.04 -9.12
CA PHE A 275 -4.77 -6.36 -8.49
C PHE A 275 -4.55 -4.84 -8.47
N GLY A 276 -5.63 -4.08 -8.28
CA GLY A 276 -5.60 -2.63 -8.06
C GLY A 276 -5.20 -1.76 -9.24
N LYS A 277 -5.46 -0.45 -9.06
CA LYS A 277 -5.02 0.63 -9.95
C LYS A 277 -3.76 1.30 -9.38
N PRO A 278 -2.91 1.94 -10.21
CA PRO A 278 -1.80 2.74 -9.72
C PRO A 278 -2.28 3.93 -8.87
N VAL A 279 -1.60 4.18 -7.75
CA VAL A 279 -1.86 5.32 -6.86
C VAL A 279 -0.57 5.96 -6.39
N PHE A 280 -0.61 7.27 -6.12
CA PHE A 280 0.34 7.92 -5.22
C PHE A 280 -0.37 8.87 -4.24
N LEU A 281 0.32 9.22 -3.15
CA LEU A 281 -0.21 10.04 -2.07
C LEU A 281 0.93 10.68 -1.26
N LEU A 282 0.78 11.97 -0.92
CA LEU A 282 1.51 12.60 0.17
C LEU A 282 0.79 12.31 1.49
N GLY A 283 1.44 11.54 2.36
CA GLY A 283 0.91 11.10 3.65
C GLY A 283 1.58 11.80 4.83
N GLN A 284 1.00 11.58 6.01
CA GLN A 284 1.53 12.10 7.27
C GLN A 284 1.10 11.23 8.44
N GLY A 285 2.04 10.81 9.28
CA GLY A 285 1.80 10.00 10.46
C GLY A 285 1.21 10.79 11.65
N SER A 286 0.35 10.14 12.42
CA SER A 286 -0.44 10.72 13.54
C SER A 286 0.30 11.53 14.60
N ARG A 287 1.62 11.42 14.68
CA ARG A 287 2.46 12.17 15.63
C ARG A 287 2.95 13.52 15.09
N ALA A 288 2.70 13.86 13.83
CA ALA A 288 2.91 15.21 13.30
C ALA A 288 2.02 16.26 13.97
N GLY A 289 0.86 15.86 14.51
CA GLY A 289 -0.10 16.77 15.13
C GLY A 289 -0.65 17.79 14.13
N SER A 290 -0.49 19.09 14.44
CA SER A 290 -0.84 20.19 13.54
C SER A 290 0.31 20.61 12.61
N GLY A 291 1.37 19.81 12.52
CA GLY A 291 2.42 20.00 11.52
C GLY A 291 1.86 19.81 10.10
N GLU A 292 2.41 20.56 9.17
CA GLU A 292 2.16 20.40 7.73
C GLU A 292 3.32 19.62 7.11
N THR A 293 3.04 18.77 6.12
CA THR A 293 4.04 18.14 5.26
C THR A 293 3.83 18.66 3.84
N LEU A 294 4.93 18.92 3.14
CA LEU A 294 4.94 19.45 1.77
C LEU A 294 5.78 18.53 0.87
N ALA A 295 5.29 18.26 -0.33
CA ALA A 295 6.08 17.61 -1.39
C ALA A 295 5.80 18.23 -2.76
N GLU A 296 6.85 18.32 -3.57
CA GLU A 296 6.77 18.62 -5.00
C GLU A 296 6.91 17.28 -5.73
N PHE A 297 6.03 16.95 -6.66
CA PHE A 297 6.17 15.79 -7.55
C PHE A 297 6.34 16.28 -8.99
N ASP A 298 7.49 16.01 -9.60
CA ASP A 298 7.82 16.46 -10.96
C ASP A 298 7.51 15.40 -12.04
N HIS A 299 7.40 14.12 -11.67
CA HIS A 299 7.23 13.07 -12.66
C HIS A 299 6.68 11.76 -12.08
N PHE A 300 5.59 11.24 -12.64
CA PHE A 300 5.11 9.87 -12.42
C PHE A 300 5.26 9.05 -13.71
N SER A 301 5.68 7.78 -13.60
CA SER A 301 5.70 6.90 -14.77
C SER A 301 5.39 5.43 -14.49
N ILE A 302 4.96 4.73 -15.54
CA ILE A 302 4.90 3.27 -15.58
C ILE A 302 5.66 2.80 -16.81
N ARG A 303 6.60 1.88 -16.63
CA ARG A 303 7.48 1.40 -17.71
C ARG A 303 7.67 -0.11 -17.66
N ARG A 304 8.03 -0.71 -18.80
CA ARG A 304 8.63 -2.04 -18.81
C ARG A 304 10.01 -1.98 -18.14
N PRO A 305 10.48 -3.05 -17.46
CA PRO A 305 11.85 -3.13 -17.02
C PRO A 305 12.80 -2.95 -18.21
N GLN A 306 13.84 -2.14 -18.06
CA GLN A 306 14.95 -2.13 -19.01
C GLN A 306 15.63 -3.51 -18.99
N GLN A 307 15.95 -4.03 -20.19
CA GLN A 307 16.64 -5.31 -20.39
C GLN A 307 18.16 -5.13 -20.31
#